data_AF-A0A2X3J314-F1
#
_entry.id   AF-A0A2X3J314-F1
#
_cell.length_a   1.000
_cell.length_b   1.000
_cell.length_c   1.000
_cell.angle_alpha   90.00
_cell.angle_beta   90.00
_cell.angle_gamma   90.00
#
_symmetry.space_group_name_H-M   'P 1'
#
loop_
_entity.id
_entity.type
_entity.pdbx_description
1 polymer ?
#
loop_
_entity_poly.entity_id
_entity_poly.type
_entity_poly.pdbx_seq_one_letter_code
_entity_poly.pdbx_strand_id
1 'polypeptide(L)'
;MYPVDLHMHTVASTHAYSTLHDYIAVAKAKGIKLFAITDHGPDMADAPHYWHFINMRIWPRLVDGVGILRGIESNIKNTAGEIDCTGPDAGRAGFNYRGLP
;
A
#
# COMPACT_ATOMS: atom_id res chain seq x y z
N MET A 1 -9.25 10.45 18.86
CA MET A 1 -9.48 9.36 17.89
C MET A 1 -8.71 9.72 16.62
N TYR A 2 -7.97 8.76 16.05
CA TYR A 2 -7.17 8.97 14.84
C TYR A 2 -7.92 8.36 13.65
N PRO A 3 -8.49 9.15 12.73
CA PRO A 3 -9.35 8.64 11.65
C PRO A 3 -8.57 8.18 10.42
N VAL A 4 -7.27 7.95 10.55
CA VAL A 4 -6.35 7.65 9.46
C VAL A 4 -5.42 6.51 9.85
N ASP A 5 -5.24 5.55 8.95
CA ASP A 5 -4.25 4.48 9.06
C ASP A 5 -3.42 4.42 7.78
N LEU A 6 -2.09 4.51 7.89
CA LEU A 6 -1.21 4.74 6.74
C LEU A 6 -0.35 3.53 6.37
N HIS A 7 -0.50 2.39 7.06
CA HIS A 7 0.34 1.22 6.81
C HIS A 7 -0.41 -0.09 7.03
N MET A 8 -0.64 -0.85 5.96
CA MET A 8 -1.21 -2.19 6.01
C MET A 8 -0.96 -2.98 4.72
N HIS A 9 -1.11 -4.30 4.79
CA HIS A 9 -0.78 -5.25 3.72
C HIS A 9 -2.00 -6.09 3.30
N THR A 10 -2.06 -6.43 2.02
CA THR A 10 -3.08 -7.29 1.44
C THR A 10 -2.53 -8.68 1.14
N VAL A 11 -3.40 -9.59 0.71
CA VAL A 11 -3.06 -10.93 0.17
C VAL A 11 -2.11 -10.91 -1.03
N ALA A 12 -1.65 -9.73 -1.49
CA ALA A 12 -0.56 -9.59 -2.43
C ALA A 12 0.77 -10.16 -1.89
N SER A 13 0.93 -10.23 -0.57
CA SER A 13 1.94 -11.07 0.11
C SER A 13 1.23 -12.20 0.87
N THR A 14 1.73 -13.44 0.82
CA THR A 14 1.02 -14.60 1.41
C THR A 14 1.02 -14.61 2.94
N HIS A 15 1.93 -13.86 3.57
CA HIS A 15 1.92 -13.64 5.02
C HIS A 15 0.90 -12.58 5.50
N ALA A 16 0.17 -11.94 4.59
CA ALA A 16 -0.94 -11.05 4.88
C ALA A 16 -2.26 -11.65 4.36
N TYR A 17 -3.37 -11.30 5.02
CA TYR A 17 -4.59 -12.15 4.96
C TYR A 17 -5.87 -11.41 4.56
N SER A 18 -5.77 -10.13 4.19
CA SER A 18 -6.93 -9.28 3.89
C SER A 18 -6.92 -8.77 2.45
N THR A 19 -8.08 -8.54 1.87
CA THR A 19 -8.25 -7.89 0.57
C THR A 19 -8.53 -6.39 0.71
N LEU A 20 -8.47 -5.64 -0.40
CA LEU A 20 -8.89 -4.24 -0.43
C LEU A 20 -10.34 -4.06 0.08
N HIS A 21 -11.23 -4.99 -0.26
CA HIS A 21 -12.64 -4.91 0.16
C HIS A 21 -12.83 -5.17 1.66
N ASP A 22 -12.00 -6.04 2.25
CA ASP A 22 -12.00 -6.25 3.71
C ASP A 22 -11.61 -4.96 4.44
N TYR A 23 -10.58 -4.26 3.95
CA TYR A 23 -10.16 -2.98 4.53
C TYR A 23 -11.21 -1.89 4.42
N ILE A 24 -11.91 -1.79 3.27
CA ILE A 24 -13.02 -0.83 3.10
C ILE A 24 -14.13 -1.09 4.14
N ALA A 25 -14.52 -2.36 4.32
CA ALA A 25 -15.56 -2.73 5.27
C ALA A 25 -15.16 -2.41 6.72
N VAL A 26 -13.93 -2.75 7.12
CA VAL A 26 -13.41 -2.46 8.46
C VAL A 26 -13.24 -0.96 8.69
N ALA A 27 -12.76 -0.21 7.70
CA ALA A 27 -12.58 1.22 7.80
C ALA A 27 -13.92 1.94 8.05
N LYS A 28 -14.96 1.56 7.30
CA LYS A 28 -16.33 2.05 7.50
C LYS A 28 -16.84 1.74 8.92
N ALA A 29 -16.70 0.49 9.37
CA ALA A 29 -17.16 0.05 10.68
C ALA A 29 -16.43 0.75 11.84
N LYS A 30 -15.14 1.06 11.67
CA LYS A 30 -14.30 1.72 12.67
C LYS A 30 -14.28 3.24 12.57
N GLY A 31 -14.99 3.83 11.61
CA GLY A 31 -15.01 5.28 11.40
C GLY A 31 -13.70 5.87 10.84
N ILE A 32 -12.84 5.04 10.24
CA ILE A 32 -11.65 5.49 9.52
C ILE A 32 -12.10 6.23 8.26
N LYS A 33 -11.53 7.42 8.04
CA LYS A 33 -11.89 8.30 6.92
C LYS A 33 -10.91 8.20 5.76
N LEU A 34 -9.70 7.73 6.02
CA LEU A 34 -8.64 7.57 5.03
C LEU A 34 -7.75 6.39 5.44
N PHE A 35 -7.48 5.47 4.52
CA PHE A 35 -6.43 4.47 4.73
C PHE A 35 -5.51 4.35 3.52
N ALA A 36 -4.30 3.83 3.72
CA ALA A 36 -3.37 3.48 2.65
C ALA A 36 -3.14 1.97 2.62
N ILE A 37 -3.19 1.35 1.45
CA ILE A 37 -2.57 0.04 1.23
C ILE A 37 -1.11 0.28 0.88
N THR A 38 -0.20 -0.39 1.60
CA THR A 38 1.26 -0.26 1.45
C THR A 38 1.89 -1.65 1.40
N ASP A 39 1.47 -2.46 0.42
CA ASP A 39 2.07 -3.77 0.18
C ASP A 39 3.60 -3.67 0.00
N HIS A 40 4.31 -4.74 0.36
CA HIS A 40 5.77 -4.78 0.36
C HIS A 40 6.35 -4.54 -1.03
N GLY A 41 7.45 -3.78 -1.08
CA GLY A 41 8.16 -3.54 -2.31
C GLY A 41 8.68 -4.83 -2.97
N PRO A 42 8.80 -4.84 -4.31
CA PRO A 42 8.96 -6.05 -5.11
C PRO A 42 10.30 -6.79 -4.89
N ASP A 43 11.28 -6.18 -4.24
CA ASP A 43 12.56 -6.83 -3.95
C ASP A 43 12.50 -7.71 -2.68
N MET A 44 11.45 -7.59 -1.86
CA MET A 44 11.27 -8.41 -0.65
C MET A 44 10.76 -9.82 -1.00
N ALA A 45 11.18 -10.82 -0.21
CA ALA A 45 10.63 -12.17 -0.32
C ALA A 45 9.12 -12.16 -0.03
N ASP A 46 8.36 -12.96 -0.77
CA ASP A 46 6.89 -13.02 -0.68
C ASP A 46 6.15 -11.71 -1.08
N ALA A 47 6.86 -10.73 -1.66
CA ALA A 47 6.25 -9.51 -2.18
C ALA A 47 5.56 -9.70 -3.54
N PRO A 48 4.58 -8.84 -3.90
CA PRO A 48 3.94 -8.89 -5.20
C PRO A 48 4.85 -8.42 -6.34
N HIS A 49 4.48 -8.83 -7.56
CA HIS A 49 5.07 -8.30 -8.78
C HIS A 49 4.81 -6.78 -8.93
N TYR A 50 5.76 -6.01 -9.47
CA TYR A 50 5.67 -4.53 -9.57
C TYR A 50 4.40 -4.00 -10.30
N TRP A 51 3.81 -4.80 -11.20
CA TRP A 51 2.52 -4.50 -11.84
C TRP A 51 1.37 -4.27 -10.85
N HIS A 52 1.44 -4.86 -9.66
CA HIS A 52 0.51 -4.60 -8.57
C HIS A 52 0.41 -3.10 -8.29
N PHE A 53 1.54 -2.42 -8.09
CA PHE A 53 1.61 -1.00 -7.79
C PHE A 53 1.25 -0.11 -9.00
N ILE A 54 1.75 -0.45 -10.20
CA ILE A 54 1.39 0.28 -11.43
C ILE A 54 -0.13 0.30 -11.64
N ASN A 55 -0.78 -0.83 -11.40
CA ASN A 55 -2.18 -1.01 -11.71
C ASN A 55 -3.12 -0.51 -10.62
N MET A 56 -2.64 -0.23 -9.39
CA MET A 56 -3.42 0.49 -8.37
C MET A 56 -4.01 1.81 -8.88
N ARG A 57 -3.48 2.38 -9.98
CA ARG A 57 -4.02 3.57 -10.63
C ARG A 57 -5.52 3.49 -10.97
N ILE A 58 -6.05 2.28 -11.14
CA ILE A 58 -7.45 2.04 -11.52
C ILE A 58 -8.41 2.00 -10.31
N TRP A 59 -7.88 1.93 -9.09
CA TRP A 59 -8.72 1.81 -7.89
C TRP A 59 -9.61 3.05 -7.70
N PRO A 60 -10.83 2.94 -7.17
CA PRO A 60 -11.60 4.11 -6.77
C PRO A 60 -10.85 4.92 -5.69
N ARG A 61 -11.03 6.24 -5.68
CA ARG A 61 -10.43 7.12 -4.65
C ARG A 61 -11.27 7.17 -3.37
N LEU A 62 -12.55 6.87 -3.47
CA LEU A 62 -13.52 6.93 -2.38
C LEU A 62 -14.53 5.78 -2.56
N VAL A 63 -14.78 5.03 -1.50
CA VAL A 63 -15.83 4.00 -1.44
C VAL A 63 -16.53 4.15 -0.09
N ASP A 64 -17.86 4.23 -0.07
CA ASP A 64 -18.65 4.37 1.18
C ASP A 64 -18.20 5.53 2.10
N GLY A 65 -17.68 6.63 1.52
CA GLY A 65 -17.17 7.77 2.27
C GLY A 65 -15.79 7.54 2.91
N VAL A 66 -15.10 6.44 2.58
CA VAL A 66 -13.74 6.11 3.01
C VAL A 66 -12.76 6.40 1.87
N GLY A 67 -11.77 7.26 2.13
CA GLY A 67 -10.69 7.57 1.19
C GLY A 67 -9.65 6.46 1.12
N ILE A 68 -9.15 6.19 -0.09
CA ILE A 68 -8.17 5.12 -0.36
C ILE A 68 -6.91 5.71 -0.97
N LEU A 69 -5.81 5.68 -0.21
CA LEU A 69 -4.47 5.98 -0.69
C LEU A 69 -3.84 4.73 -1.29
N ARG A 70 -3.13 4.95 -2.40
CA ARG A 70 -2.41 3.92 -3.15
C ARG A 70 -0.94 4.07 -2.79
N GLY A 71 -0.41 3.15 -2.01
CA GLY A 71 0.96 3.25 -1.52
C GLY A 71 1.76 1.98 -1.69
N ILE A 72 2.98 2.04 -1.17
CA ILE A 72 3.97 0.97 -1.18
C ILE A 72 4.80 1.11 0.09
N GLU A 73 5.08 -0.01 0.76
CA GLU A 73 6.18 -0.09 1.73
C GLU A 73 7.45 -0.46 0.95
N SER A 74 8.22 0.53 0.53
CA SER A 74 9.44 0.28 -0.23
C SER A 74 10.57 -0.14 0.69
N ASN A 75 11.38 -1.09 0.21
CA ASN A 75 12.56 -1.59 0.90
C ASN A 75 13.77 -0.71 0.58
N ILE A 76 14.58 -0.42 1.61
CA ILE A 76 15.87 0.26 1.44
C ILE A 76 16.88 -0.76 0.88
N LYS A 77 17.47 -0.46 -0.27
CA LYS A 77 18.34 -1.39 -1.00
C LYS A 77 19.81 -1.28 -0.63
N ASN A 78 20.27 -0.11 -0.23
CA ASN A 78 21.67 0.15 0.06
C ASN A 78 21.87 1.39 0.94
N THR A 79 23.11 1.63 1.35
CA THR A 79 23.52 2.77 2.18
C THR A 79 23.44 4.12 1.46
N ALA A 80 23.25 4.13 0.14
CA ALA A 80 22.99 5.36 -0.62
C ALA A 80 21.51 5.79 -0.53
N GLY A 81 20.64 4.97 0.04
CA GLY A 81 19.22 5.27 0.22
C GLY A 81 18.35 4.98 -1.00
N GLU A 82 18.84 4.17 -1.94
CA GLU A 82 18.02 3.65 -3.03
C GLU A 82 16.92 2.74 -2.49
N ILE A 83 15.78 2.71 -3.19
CA ILE A 83 14.62 1.89 -2.82
C ILE A 83 14.15 1.07 -4.02
N ASP A 84 13.40 0.01 -3.76
CA ASP A 84 12.84 -0.90 -4.76
C ASP A 84 11.56 -0.38 -5.46
N CYS A 85 11.33 0.93 -5.36
CA CYS A 85 10.29 1.65 -6.07
C CYS A 85 10.94 2.60 -7.07
N THR A 86 10.98 2.21 -8.34
CA THR A 86 11.70 2.98 -9.39
C THR A 86 10.81 3.26 -10.61
N GLY A 87 11.16 4.29 -11.38
CA GLY A 87 10.51 4.57 -12.67
C GLY A 87 8.99 4.84 -12.56
N PRO A 88 8.15 4.21 -13.40
CA PRO A 88 6.69 4.40 -13.40
C PRO A 88 5.99 4.06 -12.08
N ASP A 89 6.61 3.20 -11.24
CA ASP A 89 6.04 2.72 -9.98
C ASP A 89 6.00 3.86 -8.95
N ALA A 90 7.10 4.61 -8.84
CA ALA A 90 7.25 5.75 -7.94
C ALA A 90 6.30 6.92 -8.26
N GLY A 91 5.98 7.12 -9.54
CA GLY A 91 5.03 8.15 -9.96
C GLY A 91 3.55 7.78 -9.74
N ARG A 92 3.25 6.50 -9.45
CA ARG A 92 1.88 5.97 -9.43
C ARG A 92 1.44 5.45 -8.06
N ALA A 93 2.37 4.97 -7.24
CA ALA A 93 2.19 4.89 -5.80
C ALA A 93 2.20 6.34 -5.26
N GLY A 94 1.02 6.90 -5.00
CA GLY A 94 0.88 8.29 -4.55
C GLY A 94 1.38 8.53 -3.12
N PHE A 95 1.81 7.48 -2.43
CA PHE A 95 2.33 7.49 -1.06
C PHE A 95 3.42 6.41 -0.92
N ASN A 96 4.60 6.78 -0.42
CA ASN A 96 5.71 5.85 -0.23
C ASN A 96 6.08 5.80 1.26
N TYR A 97 5.85 4.66 1.90
CA TYR A 97 6.32 4.36 3.24
C TYR A 97 7.63 3.58 3.12
N ARG A 98 8.61 3.88 3.98
CA ARG A 98 9.92 3.21 3.94
C ARG A 98 10.03 2.24 5.12
N GLY A 99 10.00 0.95 4.81
CA GLY A 99 10.29 -0.11 5.78
C GLY A 99 11.79 -0.20 6.07
N LEU A 100 12.15 -0.62 7.28
CA LEU A 100 13.48 -1.15 7.54
C LEU A 100 13.55 -2.57 6.95
N PRO A 101 14.68 -2.98 6.34
CA PRO A 101 14.83 -4.31 5.76
C PRO A 101 14.71 -5.44 6.78
#